data_AF-A0A6J6D9Y5-F1
#
_entry.id   AF-A0A6J6D9Y5-F1
#
_cell.length_a   1.000
_cell.length_b   1.000
_cell.length_c   1.000
_cell.angle_alpha   90.00
_cell.angle_beta   90.00
_cell.angle_gamma   90.00
#
_symmetry.space_group_name_H-M   'P 1'
#
loop_
_entity.id
_entity.type
_entity.pdbx_description
1 polymer ?
#
loop_
_entity_poly.entity_id
_entity_poly.type
_entity_poly.pdbx_seq_one_letter_code
_entity_poly.pdbx_strand_id
1 'polypeptide(L)'
;MLATRSQPMGTASSGYLFNQDAEKSINVGRAGKFLFTSQVINVPNNSIRYDIFKRLAARINSQTGEISGVASGSIDYAWVALGLNSYQEFTLANKVVQKMLTLQNTDGGFGEVDPLVSTPDATGLALQAINLRQDFGTDAQDKKRAAAEKKAVAYLLATDVDGNHWDAYGEASINSTAYAAMGLKAAGKKISVYSNWLKSKLAPKGGFTTSWSNGLGDKFATAQAYAPLVGKSYLDLLP
;
A
#
# COMPACT_ATOMS: atom_id res chain seq x y z
N MET A 1 -6.32 2.34 -23.96
CA MET A 1 -6.44 1.01 -24.59
C MET A 1 -7.27 0.08 -23.70
N LEU A 2 -8.60 0.28 -23.64
CA LEU A 2 -9.53 -0.53 -22.83
C LEU A 2 -10.15 -1.71 -23.61
N ALA A 3 -9.88 -1.82 -24.91
CA ALA A 3 -10.68 -2.63 -25.84
C ALA A 3 -10.23 -4.09 -26.05
N THR A 4 -9.22 -4.60 -25.33
CA THR A 4 -8.68 -5.97 -25.55
C THR A 4 -8.71 -6.88 -24.32
N ARG A 5 -9.37 -6.48 -23.22
CA ARG A 5 -9.49 -7.32 -22.02
C ARG A 5 -10.67 -8.29 -22.21
N SER A 6 -10.43 -9.45 -22.81
CA SER A 6 -11.41 -10.53 -22.93
C SER A 6 -11.82 -11.10 -21.55
N GLN A 7 -13.11 -11.45 -21.43
CA GLN A 7 -13.70 -12.07 -20.23
C GLN A 7 -13.23 -13.52 -20.05
N PRO A 8 -13.00 -14.03 -18.81
CA PRO A 8 -12.89 -15.46 -18.58
C PRO A 8 -14.24 -16.10 -18.26
N MET A 9 -14.38 -17.33 -18.74
CA MET A 9 -15.14 -18.35 -18.05
C MET A 9 -14.37 -18.76 -16.79
N GLY A 10 -14.92 -18.47 -15.61
CA GLY A 10 -14.38 -18.88 -14.31
C GLY A 10 -14.66 -17.82 -13.24
N THR A 11 -15.62 -18.09 -12.35
CA THR A 11 -15.88 -17.25 -11.18
C THR A 11 -14.92 -17.66 -10.07
N ALA A 12 -13.86 -16.87 -9.82
CA ALA A 12 -13.12 -17.01 -8.58
C ALA A 12 -14.03 -16.48 -7.46
N SER A 13 -14.56 -17.37 -6.63
CA SER A 13 -15.33 -17.04 -5.42
C SER A 13 -14.74 -17.70 -4.17
N SER A 14 -13.50 -18.18 -4.28
CA SER A 14 -12.77 -18.84 -3.21
C SER A 14 -11.27 -18.48 -3.27
N GLY A 15 -10.59 -18.59 -2.12
CA GLY A 15 -9.15 -18.33 -2.01
C GLY A 15 -8.78 -17.03 -1.28
N TYR A 16 -7.50 -16.66 -1.34
CA TYR A 16 -6.89 -15.61 -0.49
C TYR A 16 -7.52 -14.22 -0.65
N LEU A 17 -8.16 -13.93 -1.79
CA LEU A 17 -8.77 -12.63 -2.09
C LEU A 17 -10.17 -12.45 -1.47
N PHE A 18 -10.73 -13.49 -0.86
CA PHE A 18 -12.08 -13.48 -0.29
C PHE A 18 -12.03 -13.64 1.22
N ASN A 19 -12.97 -12.99 1.90
CA ASN A 19 -13.21 -13.17 3.32
C ASN A 19 -13.80 -14.55 3.59
N GLN A 20 -13.73 -14.99 4.84
CA GLN A 20 -14.27 -16.28 5.26
C GLN A 20 -15.75 -16.23 5.67
N ASP A 21 -16.42 -15.10 5.46
CA ASP A 21 -17.86 -14.94 5.65
C ASP A 21 -18.69 -15.89 4.76
N ALA A 22 -20.00 -15.93 5.00
CA ALA A 22 -20.92 -16.82 4.29
C ALA A 22 -21.01 -16.46 2.80
N GLU A 23 -20.92 -15.17 2.49
CA GLU A 23 -21.02 -14.61 1.15
C GLU A 23 -19.73 -14.72 0.34
N LYS A 24 -18.61 -15.12 0.97
CA LYS A 24 -17.25 -15.04 0.43
C LYS A 24 -17.00 -13.67 -0.18
N SER A 25 -17.29 -12.62 0.59
CA SER A 25 -17.14 -11.24 0.15
C SER A 25 -15.68 -10.94 -0.21
N ILE A 26 -15.46 -10.05 -1.17
CA ILE A 26 -14.11 -9.70 -1.61
C ILE A 26 -13.39 -8.91 -0.50
N ASN A 27 -12.16 -9.30 -0.19
CA ASN A 27 -11.28 -8.53 0.69
C ASN A 27 -10.65 -7.40 -0.14
N VAL A 28 -11.07 -6.17 0.10
CA VAL A 28 -10.75 -5.02 -0.76
C VAL A 28 -9.26 -4.69 -0.79
N GLY A 29 -8.56 -4.72 0.34
CA GLY A 29 -7.11 -4.48 0.40
C GLY A 29 -6.31 -5.56 -0.32
N ARG A 30 -6.67 -6.84 -0.14
CA ARG A 30 -6.02 -7.95 -0.86
C ARG A 30 -6.30 -7.90 -2.35
N ALA A 31 -7.51 -7.51 -2.76
CA ALA A 31 -7.85 -7.31 -4.17
C ALA A 31 -7.03 -6.17 -4.80
N GLY A 32 -6.88 -5.04 -4.10
CA GLY A 32 -6.00 -3.93 -4.53
C GLY A 32 -4.54 -4.38 -4.69
N LYS A 33 -4.01 -5.07 -3.68
CA LYS A 33 -2.66 -5.67 -3.72
C LYS A 33 -2.50 -6.66 -4.87
N PHE A 34 -3.51 -7.50 -5.14
CA PHE A 34 -3.49 -8.44 -6.26
C PHE A 34 -3.40 -7.74 -7.61
N LEU A 35 -4.20 -6.68 -7.83
CA LEU A 35 -4.15 -5.90 -9.07
C LEU A 35 -2.76 -5.28 -9.27
N PHE A 36 -2.21 -4.67 -8.21
CA PHE A 36 -0.88 -4.09 -8.20
C PHE A 36 0.21 -5.11 -8.53
N THR A 37 0.28 -6.20 -7.75
CA THR A 37 1.30 -7.23 -7.94
C THR A 37 1.20 -7.88 -9.30
N SER A 38 -0.01 -8.19 -9.78
CA SER A 38 -0.20 -8.78 -11.10
C SER A 38 0.30 -7.88 -12.23
N GLN A 39 0.20 -6.55 -12.06
CA GLN A 39 0.78 -5.60 -13.00
C GLN A 39 2.31 -5.58 -12.92
N VAL A 40 2.88 -5.50 -11.71
CA VAL A 40 4.34 -5.48 -11.48
C VAL A 40 5.04 -6.70 -12.09
N ILE A 41 4.50 -7.91 -11.88
CA ILE A 41 5.13 -9.14 -12.38
C ILE A 41 4.75 -9.46 -13.83
N ASN A 42 3.91 -8.64 -14.47
CA ASN A 42 3.42 -8.80 -15.83
C ASN A 42 2.93 -10.23 -16.17
N VAL A 43 2.21 -10.86 -15.23
CA VAL A 43 1.68 -12.22 -15.42
C VAL A 43 0.50 -12.20 -16.41
N PRO A 44 0.38 -13.19 -17.32
CA PRO A 44 -0.70 -13.25 -18.31
C PRO A 44 -2.04 -13.74 -17.71
N ASN A 45 -2.61 -12.97 -16.76
CA ASN A 45 -3.84 -13.30 -16.03
C ASN A 45 -4.96 -12.28 -16.26
N ASN A 46 -5.02 -11.70 -17.47
CA ASN A 46 -5.93 -10.59 -17.83
C ASN A 46 -7.37 -10.80 -17.40
N SER A 47 -7.90 -11.99 -17.64
CA SER A 47 -9.27 -12.32 -17.31
C SER A 47 -9.53 -12.30 -15.81
N ILE A 48 -8.63 -12.90 -15.02
CA ILE A 48 -8.74 -12.92 -13.55
C ILE A 48 -8.60 -11.50 -13.01
N ARG A 49 -7.66 -10.70 -13.54
CA ARG A 49 -7.54 -9.28 -13.18
C ARG A 49 -8.83 -8.51 -13.43
N TYR A 50 -9.48 -8.76 -14.56
CA TYR A 50 -10.74 -8.11 -14.89
C TYR A 50 -11.86 -8.51 -13.92
N ASP A 51 -12.02 -9.79 -13.58
CA ASP A 51 -13.03 -10.24 -12.60
C ASP A 51 -12.80 -9.60 -11.22
N ILE A 52 -11.55 -9.63 -10.74
CA ILE A 52 -11.20 -9.02 -9.45
C ILE A 52 -11.39 -7.51 -9.46
N PHE A 53 -11.03 -6.82 -10.55
CA PHE A 53 -11.31 -5.40 -10.72
C PHE A 53 -12.82 -5.12 -10.66
N LYS A 54 -13.65 -5.87 -11.38
CA LYS A 54 -15.11 -5.66 -11.39
C LYS A 54 -15.72 -5.82 -10.01
N ARG A 55 -15.30 -6.86 -9.27
CA ARG A 55 -15.74 -7.09 -7.89
C ARG A 55 -15.27 -5.99 -6.95
N LEU A 56 -14.01 -5.56 -7.06
CA LEU A 56 -13.47 -4.47 -6.26
C LEU A 56 -14.20 -3.15 -6.56
N ALA A 57 -14.38 -2.79 -7.83
CA ALA A 57 -15.06 -1.58 -8.25
C ALA A 57 -16.51 -1.51 -7.75
N ALA A 58 -17.21 -2.65 -7.67
CA ALA A 58 -18.56 -2.72 -7.10
C ALA A 58 -18.60 -2.40 -5.59
N ARG A 59 -17.46 -2.44 -4.88
CA ARG A 59 -17.35 -2.04 -3.47
C ARG A 59 -17.06 -0.56 -3.28
N ILE A 60 -16.79 0.18 -4.37
CA ILE A 60 -16.35 1.57 -4.34
C ILE A 60 -17.50 2.45 -4.80
N ASN A 61 -17.89 3.40 -3.96
CA ASN A 61 -18.78 4.46 -4.37
C ASN A 61 -18.11 5.29 -5.47
N SER A 62 -18.67 5.22 -6.69
CA SER A 62 -18.05 5.82 -7.87
C SER A 62 -18.03 7.35 -7.84
N GLN A 63 -18.75 7.99 -6.92
CA GLN A 63 -18.83 9.43 -6.76
C GLN A 63 -17.88 9.93 -5.68
N THR A 64 -17.82 9.24 -4.53
CA THR A 64 -17.07 9.68 -3.35
C THR A 64 -15.72 8.98 -3.18
N GLY A 65 -15.52 7.81 -3.81
CA GLY A 65 -14.33 6.97 -3.59
C GLY A 65 -14.37 6.16 -2.29
N GLU A 66 -15.48 6.20 -1.55
CA GLU A 66 -15.68 5.41 -0.33
C GLU A 66 -15.75 3.91 -0.64
N ILE A 67 -14.98 3.14 0.12
CA ILE A 67 -14.88 1.69 -0.03
C ILE A 67 -15.71 1.02 1.07
N SER A 68 -16.62 0.13 0.68
CA SER A 68 -17.39 -0.72 1.59
C SER A 68 -16.63 -2.01 1.92
N GLY A 69 -16.66 -2.44 3.20
CA GLY A 69 -15.92 -3.63 3.66
C GLY A 69 -14.44 -3.39 3.89
N VAL A 70 -14.06 -2.15 4.23
CA VAL A 70 -12.71 -1.81 4.72
C VAL A 70 -12.51 -2.41 6.11
N ALA A 71 -11.39 -3.12 6.29
CA ALA A 71 -11.01 -3.76 7.55
C ALA A 71 -9.69 -3.22 8.12
N SER A 72 -8.78 -2.69 7.28
CA SER A 72 -7.47 -2.17 7.70
C SER A 72 -7.32 -0.66 7.47
N GLY A 73 -8.44 0.08 7.47
CA GLY A 73 -8.45 1.54 7.41
C GLY A 73 -7.71 2.07 6.18
N SER A 74 -6.79 3.01 6.40
CA SER A 74 -6.03 3.63 5.31
C SER A 74 -5.17 2.66 4.50
N ILE A 75 -4.77 1.51 5.07
CA ILE A 75 -4.00 0.47 4.36
C ILE A 75 -4.80 -0.11 3.21
N ASP A 76 -6.09 -0.39 3.42
CA ASP A 76 -6.97 -0.90 2.36
C ASP A 76 -7.17 0.14 1.27
N TYR A 77 -7.42 1.40 1.64
CA TYR A 77 -7.53 2.50 0.68
C TYR A 77 -6.26 2.66 -0.16
N ALA A 78 -5.09 2.60 0.47
CA ALA A 78 -3.82 2.73 -0.22
C ALA A 78 -3.57 1.56 -1.20
N TRP A 79 -3.81 0.31 -0.79
CA TRP A 79 -3.69 -0.84 -1.69
C TRP A 79 -4.68 -0.79 -2.84
N VAL A 80 -5.92 -0.37 -2.60
CA VAL A 80 -6.93 -0.21 -3.64
C VAL A 80 -6.54 0.89 -4.61
N ALA A 81 -6.08 2.04 -4.14
CA ALA A 81 -5.59 3.12 -5.00
C ALA A 81 -4.39 2.69 -5.85
N LEU A 82 -3.39 2.05 -5.24
CA LEU A 82 -2.21 1.51 -5.95
C LEU A 82 -2.63 0.49 -7.01
N GLY A 83 -3.53 -0.44 -6.66
CA GLY A 83 -4.07 -1.45 -7.55
C GLY A 83 -4.81 -0.85 -8.75
N LEU A 84 -5.75 0.05 -8.52
CA LEU A 84 -6.52 0.73 -9.57
C LEU A 84 -5.61 1.54 -10.50
N ASN A 85 -4.68 2.31 -9.95
CA ASN A 85 -3.71 3.08 -10.75
C ASN A 85 -2.84 2.16 -11.61
N SER A 86 -2.31 1.08 -11.04
CA SER A 86 -1.51 0.10 -11.81
C SER A 86 -2.34 -0.58 -12.92
N TYR A 87 -3.64 -0.78 -12.67
CA TYR A 87 -4.59 -1.36 -13.63
C TYR A 87 -5.10 -0.34 -14.66
N GLN A 88 -4.65 0.93 -14.55
CA GLN A 88 -4.97 2.07 -15.41
C GLN A 88 -6.40 2.63 -15.24
N GLU A 89 -7.02 2.38 -14.09
CA GLU A 89 -8.35 2.92 -13.70
C GLU A 89 -8.20 4.21 -12.91
N PHE A 90 -7.49 5.17 -13.51
CA PHE A 90 -6.96 6.35 -12.83
C PHE A 90 -8.03 7.25 -12.21
N THR A 91 -9.18 7.42 -12.87
CA THR A 91 -10.28 8.25 -12.34
C THR A 91 -10.85 7.69 -11.04
N LEU A 92 -11.04 6.37 -10.97
CA LEU A 92 -11.54 5.72 -9.76
C LEU A 92 -10.45 5.71 -8.68
N ALA A 93 -9.20 5.45 -9.06
CA ALA A 93 -8.06 5.54 -8.15
C ALA A 93 -7.93 6.93 -7.51
N ASN A 94 -8.09 8.01 -8.28
CA ASN A 94 -8.07 9.37 -7.76
C ASN A 94 -9.17 9.61 -6.72
N LYS A 95 -10.40 9.14 -6.99
CA LYS A 95 -11.50 9.25 -6.01
C LYS A 95 -11.19 8.50 -4.71
N VAL A 96 -10.65 7.29 -4.81
CA VAL A 96 -10.21 6.50 -3.64
C VAL A 96 -9.14 7.24 -2.85
N VAL A 97 -8.14 7.83 -3.52
CA VAL A 97 -7.13 8.64 -2.82
C VAL A 97 -7.78 9.86 -2.15
N GLN A 98 -8.64 10.60 -2.84
CA GLN A 98 -9.28 11.78 -2.25
C GLN A 98 -10.10 11.44 -1.00
N LYS A 99 -10.77 10.28 -0.97
CA LYS A 99 -11.41 9.77 0.24
C LYS A 99 -10.39 9.37 1.31
N MET A 100 -9.32 8.67 0.93
CA MET A 100 -8.25 8.29 1.86
C MET A 100 -7.64 9.52 2.55
N LEU A 101 -7.45 10.64 1.84
CA LEU A 101 -6.91 11.87 2.41
C LEU A 101 -7.76 12.40 3.58
N THR A 102 -9.07 12.12 3.62
CA THR A 102 -9.93 12.54 4.74
C THR A 102 -9.75 11.68 5.99
N LEU A 103 -8.98 10.59 5.89
CA LEU A 103 -8.63 9.70 7.00
C LEU A 103 -7.27 10.05 7.63
N GLN A 104 -6.60 11.10 7.15
CA GLN A 104 -5.36 11.56 7.76
C GLN A 104 -5.63 12.12 9.17
N ASN A 105 -4.87 11.64 10.14
CA ASN A 105 -4.97 12.08 11.52
C ASN A 105 -4.41 13.51 11.70
N THR A 106 -4.71 14.12 12.83
CA THR A 106 -4.28 15.49 13.16
C THR A 106 -2.76 15.64 13.28
N ASP A 107 -2.06 14.57 13.67
CA ASP A 107 -0.60 14.47 13.69
C ASP A 107 0.04 14.33 12.29
N GLY A 108 -0.79 14.20 11.25
CA GLY A 108 -0.36 14.06 9.86
C GLY A 108 -0.14 12.62 9.39
N GLY A 109 -0.16 11.64 10.30
CA GLY A 109 -0.06 10.24 9.96
C GLY A 109 -1.38 9.62 9.48
N PHE A 110 -1.31 8.35 9.11
CA PHE A 110 -2.46 7.52 8.78
C PHE A 110 -2.44 6.27 9.65
N GLY A 111 -3.63 5.72 9.94
CA GLY A 111 -3.80 4.53 10.78
C GLY A 111 -4.76 3.49 10.18
N GLU A 112 -4.99 2.43 10.95
CA GLU A 112 -5.99 1.39 10.66
C GLU A 112 -7.36 1.74 11.27
N VAL A 113 -8.34 0.84 11.23
CA VAL A 113 -9.66 1.09 11.84
C VAL A 113 -9.64 0.99 13.37
N ASP A 114 -8.74 0.18 13.94
CA ASP A 114 -8.55 0.02 15.37
C ASP A 114 -7.12 -0.49 15.67
N PRO A 115 -6.29 0.25 16.41
CA PRO A 115 -6.52 1.60 16.89
C PRO A 115 -6.46 2.63 15.75
N LEU A 116 -7.26 3.71 15.87
CA LEU A 116 -7.24 4.85 14.94
C LEU A 116 -5.96 5.71 15.04
N VAL A 117 -4.93 5.24 15.75
CA VAL A 117 -3.66 5.97 15.88
C VAL A 117 -2.84 5.85 14.60
N SER A 118 -2.06 6.89 14.32
CA SER A 118 -1.14 6.87 13.20
C SER A 118 -0.06 5.80 13.39
N THR A 119 0.30 5.11 12.31
CA THR A 119 1.40 4.15 12.30
C THR A 119 2.34 4.43 11.12
N PRO A 120 3.65 4.11 11.25
CA PRO A 120 4.58 4.27 10.14
C PRO A 120 4.20 3.40 8.92
N ASP A 121 3.62 2.21 9.16
CA ASP A 121 3.16 1.27 8.13
C ASP A 121 2.08 1.88 7.24
N ALA A 122 0.99 2.32 7.88
CA ALA A 122 -0.15 2.92 7.20
C ALA A 122 0.25 4.24 6.53
N THR A 123 1.02 5.08 7.22
CA THR A 123 1.48 6.37 6.68
C THR A 123 2.39 6.17 5.47
N GLY A 124 3.36 5.26 5.55
CA GLY A 124 4.28 4.97 4.45
C GLY A 124 3.59 4.40 3.23
N LEU A 125 2.61 3.51 3.40
CA LEU A 125 1.82 2.98 2.30
C LEU A 125 0.86 4.03 1.70
N ALA A 126 0.20 4.83 2.53
CA ALA A 126 -0.62 5.95 2.06
C ALA A 126 0.21 6.94 1.24
N LEU A 127 1.44 7.24 1.67
CA LEU A 127 2.35 8.15 0.97
C LEU A 127 2.73 7.62 -0.42
N GLN A 128 2.90 6.30 -0.58
CA GLN A 128 3.07 5.67 -1.89
C GLN A 128 1.83 5.85 -2.78
N ALA A 129 0.62 5.65 -2.24
CA ALA A 129 -0.63 5.83 -2.99
C ALA A 129 -0.89 7.29 -3.37
N ILE A 130 -0.52 8.25 -2.52
CA ILE A 130 -0.62 9.70 -2.78
C ILE A 130 0.23 10.09 -4.00
N ASN A 131 1.44 9.52 -4.08
CA ASN A 131 2.46 9.86 -5.08
C ASN A 131 2.40 9.02 -6.37
N LEU A 132 1.56 7.98 -6.43
CA LEU A 132 1.44 7.19 -7.65
C LEU A 132 0.62 7.93 -8.73
N ARG A 133 1.35 8.51 -9.69
CA ARG A 133 0.95 9.20 -10.95
C ARG A 133 0.06 10.44 -10.77
N GLN A 134 0.58 11.59 -11.18
CA GLN A 134 0.06 12.94 -10.90
C GLN A 134 -0.77 13.57 -12.05
N ASP A 135 -1.30 12.80 -13.01
CA ASP A 135 -1.97 13.37 -14.19
C ASP A 135 -3.50 13.29 -14.14
N PHE A 136 -4.07 12.91 -12.99
CA PHE A 136 -5.51 12.69 -12.83
C PHE A 136 -6.06 13.39 -11.60
N GLY A 137 -6.95 14.34 -11.85
CA GLY A 137 -7.63 15.11 -10.81
C GLY A 137 -7.82 16.55 -11.26
N THR A 138 -8.14 17.40 -10.29
CA THR A 138 -8.17 18.85 -10.46
C THR A 138 -7.05 19.47 -9.64
N ASP A 139 -6.64 20.70 -9.96
CA ASP A 139 -5.65 21.45 -9.17
C ASP A 139 -5.98 21.51 -7.67
N ALA A 140 -7.27 21.57 -7.33
CA ALA A 140 -7.72 21.55 -5.94
C ALA A 140 -7.46 20.19 -5.26
N GLN A 141 -7.64 19.09 -5.99
CA GLN A 141 -7.33 17.74 -5.53
C GLN A 141 -5.81 17.52 -5.40
N ASP A 142 -5.02 18.10 -6.28
CA ASP A 142 -3.55 18.02 -6.23
C ASP A 142 -2.98 18.83 -5.07
N LYS A 143 -3.53 20.02 -4.80
CA LYS A 143 -3.20 20.78 -3.59
C LYS A 143 -3.51 20.00 -2.31
N LYS A 144 -4.63 19.27 -2.28
CA LYS A 144 -4.96 18.39 -1.14
C LYS A 144 -3.94 17.26 -0.99
N ARG A 145 -3.54 16.60 -2.09
CA ARG A 145 -2.49 15.57 -2.08
C ARG A 145 -1.18 16.12 -1.54
N ALA A 146 -0.71 17.24 -2.07
CA ALA A 146 0.55 17.87 -1.64
C ALA A 146 0.51 18.28 -0.16
N ALA A 147 -0.62 18.80 0.33
CA ALA A 147 -0.79 19.15 1.74
C ALA A 147 -0.74 17.91 2.64
N ALA A 148 -1.42 16.83 2.25
CA ALA A 148 -1.41 15.57 3.00
C ALA A 148 -0.03 14.90 2.96
N GLU A 149 0.64 14.89 1.81
CA GLU A 149 2.00 14.39 1.64
C GLU A 149 2.97 15.09 2.59
N LYS A 150 2.95 16.43 2.62
CA LYS A 150 3.81 17.22 3.52
C LYS A 150 3.62 16.82 4.99
N LYS A 151 2.38 16.62 5.42
CA LYS A 151 2.05 16.21 6.79
C LYS A 151 2.51 14.78 7.09
N ALA A 152 2.28 13.85 6.17
CA ALA A 152 2.69 12.45 6.31
C ALA A 152 4.22 12.30 6.36
N VAL A 153 4.95 13.05 5.53
CA VAL A 153 6.42 13.13 5.59
C VAL A 153 6.87 13.68 6.94
N ALA A 154 6.25 14.76 7.43
CA ALA A 154 6.59 15.33 8.73
C ALA A 154 6.34 14.35 9.88
N TYR A 155 5.22 13.62 9.85
CA TYR A 155 4.91 12.57 10.83
C TYR A 155 5.99 11.47 10.84
N LEU A 156 6.35 10.94 9.66
CA LEU A 156 7.35 9.86 9.57
C LEU A 156 8.70 10.35 10.12
N LEU A 157 9.17 11.54 9.73
CA LEU A 157 10.44 12.07 10.21
C LEU A 157 10.43 12.40 11.71
N ALA A 158 9.28 12.77 12.28
CA ALA A 158 9.15 13.09 13.71
C ALA A 158 9.05 11.83 14.60
N THR A 159 8.64 10.70 14.03
CA THR A 159 8.48 9.40 14.72
C THR A 159 9.62 8.44 14.42
N ASP A 160 10.61 8.89 13.64
CA ASP A 160 11.82 8.17 13.33
C ASP A 160 12.66 7.95 14.60
N VAL A 161 13.21 6.73 14.73
CA VAL A 161 14.11 6.34 15.81
C VAL A 161 15.55 6.30 15.29
N ASP A 162 16.42 7.04 15.96
CA ASP A 162 17.86 7.15 15.68
C ASP A 162 18.24 7.60 14.25
N GLY A 163 17.31 8.21 13.52
CA GLY A 163 17.50 8.62 12.13
C GLY A 163 17.51 7.46 11.14
N ASN A 164 17.07 6.25 11.52
CA ASN A 164 17.34 5.05 10.72
C ASN A 164 16.29 3.92 10.77
N HIS A 165 15.28 3.99 11.63
CA HIS A 165 14.19 3.01 11.68
C HIS A 165 12.93 3.56 12.36
N TRP A 166 11.89 2.73 12.42
CA TRP A 166 10.70 2.98 13.23
C TRP A 166 10.39 1.77 14.09
N ASP A 167 9.84 2.04 15.27
CA ASP A 167 9.39 1.02 16.21
C ASP A 167 7.92 0.65 15.98
N ALA A 168 7.59 -0.59 16.30
CA ALA A 168 6.23 -1.06 16.51
C ALA A 168 6.20 -2.02 17.71
N TYR A 169 5.13 -1.98 18.50
CA TYR A 169 4.98 -2.82 19.70
C TYR A 169 6.14 -2.72 20.70
N GLY A 170 6.82 -1.56 20.77
CA GLY A 170 7.89 -1.29 21.72
C GLY A 170 9.28 -1.74 21.27
N GLU A 171 9.46 -2.14 20.02
CA GLU A 171 10.76 -2.54 19.47
C GLU A 171 10.92 -2.15 17.99
N ALA A 172 12.15 -2.23 17.51
CA ALA A 172 12.47 -1.91 16.13
C ALA A 172 11.76 -2.82 15.13
N SER A 173 11.00 -2.22 14.21
CA SER A 173 10.12 -2.94 13.30
C SER A 173 10.65 -2.94 11.86
N ILE A 174 10.88 -4.14 11.33
CA ILE A 174 11.26 -4.33 9.91
C ILE A 174 10.14 -3.84 8.98
N ASN A 175 8.89 -4.22 9.29
CA ASN A 175 7.72 -3.93 8.47
C ASN A 175 7.45 -2.42 8.43
N SER A 176 7.43 -1.77 9.60
CA SER A 176 7.19 -0.34 9.74
C SER A 176 8.28 0.47 9.05
N THR A 177 9.56 0.09 9.27
CA THR A 177 10.69 0.72 8.61
C THR A 177 10.63 0.57 7.10
N ALA A 178 10.23 -0.61 6.61
CA ALA A 178 10.08 -0.86 5.19
C ALA A 178 9.02 0.05 4.55
N TYR A 179 7.80 0.07 5.08
CA TYR A 179 6.73 0.89 4.54
C TYR A 179 7.03 2.39 4.63
N ALA A 180 7.54 2.86 5.78
CA ALA A 180 7.93 4.25 5.97
C ALA A 180 9.02 4.69 4.98
N ALA A 181 10.08 3.90 4.83
CA ALA A 181 11.14 4.17 3.85
C ALA A 181 10.59 4.20 2.42
N MET A 182 9.78 3.22 2.02
CA MET A 182 9.17 3.25 0.67
C MET A 182 8.28 4.48 0.46
N GLY A 183 7.51 4.89 1.47
CA GLY A 183 6.73 6.12 1.44
C GLY A 183 7.58 7.38 1.26
N LEU A 184 8.64 7.52 2.07
CA LEU A 184 9.57 8.65 1.97
C LEU A 184 10.23 8.71 0.59
N LYS A 185 10.62 7.56 0.02
CA LYS A 185 11.15 7.50 -1.35
C LYS A 185 10.12 7.94 -2.38
N ALA A 186 8.87 7.49 -2.25
CA ALA A 186 7.79 7.89 -3.15
C ALA A 186 7.55 9.40 -3.11
N ALA A 187 7.77 10.06 -1.96
CA ALA A 187 7.77 11.52 -1.80
C ALA A 187 9.11 12.20 -2.14
N GLY A 188 10.00 11.51 -2.89
CA GLY A 188 11.26 12.06 -3.37
C GLY A 188 12.37 12.22 -2.32
N LYS A 189 12.24 11.62 -1.13
CA LYS A 189 13.29 11.65 -0.11
C LYS A 189 14.34 10.56 -0.31
N LYS A 190 15.56 10.82 0.17
CA LYS A 190 16.63 9.82 0.20
C LYS A 190 16.39 8.83 1.33
N ILE A 191 16.60 7.55 1.05
CA ILE A 191 16.31 6.46 2.01
C ILE A 191 17.52 5.56 2.33
N SER A 192 18.73 5.98 1.91
CA SER A 192 19.93 5.15 2.04
C SER A 192 20.24 4.72 3.47
N VAL A 193 19.90 5.56 4.46
CA VAL A 193 20.10 5.24 5.88
C VAL A 193 19.19 4.09 6.31
N TYR A 194 17.89 4.15 5.98
CA TYR A 194 16.93 3.06 6.23
C TYR A 194 17.28 1.79 5.47
N SER A 195 17.71 1.91 4.20
CA SER A 195 18.17 0.76 3.40
C SER A 195 19.37 0.07 4.06
N ASN A 196 20.32 0.83 4.61
CA ASN A 196 21.49 0.28 5.30
C ASN A 196 21.11 -0.37 6.63
N TRP A 197 20.18 0.23 7.38
CA TRP A 197 19.64 -0.38 8.58
C TRP A 197 18.97 -1.72 8.26
N LEU A 198 18.10 -1.78 7.24
CA LEU A 198 17.47 -3.03 6.80
C LEU A 198 18.52 -4.09 6.40
N LYS A 199 19.58 -3.72 5.68
CA LYS A 199 20.68 -4.66 5.35
C LYS A 199 21.32 -5.26 6.59
N SER A 200 21.48 -4.48 7.66
CA SER A 200 22.04 -4.96 8.93
C SER A 200 21.13 -5.97 9.66
N LYS A 201 19.85 -6.05 9.30
CA LYS A 201 18.85 -6.94 9.91
C LYS A 201 18.59 -8.22 9.11
N LEU A 202 19.29 -8.42 7.98
CA LEU A 202 19.20 -9.65 7.22
C LEU A 202 19.85 -10.80 7.98
N ALA A 203 19.15 -11.93 8.06
CA ALA A 203 19.71 -13.16 8.60
C ALA A 203 20.83 -13.68 7.68
N PRO A 204 21.86 -14.37 8.21
CA PRO A 204 22.93 -14.96 7.39
C PRO A 204 22.45 -15.91 6.29
N LYS A 205 21.31 -16.58 6.51
CA LYS A 205 20.69 -17.52 5.54
C LYS A 205 19.66 -16.85 4.61
N GLY A 206 19.57 -15.51 4.65
CA GLY A 206 18.57 -14.74 3.93
C GLY A 206 17.24 -14.59 4.69
N GLY A 207 16.46 -13.60 4.26
CA GLY A 207 15.26 -13.16 4.96
C GLY A 207 15.54 -12.26 6.16
N PHE A 208 14.52 -11.57 6.65
CA PHE A 208 14.62 -10.69 7.81
C PHE A 208 14.17 -11.40 9.07
N THR A 209 14.93 -11.25 10.16
CA THR A 209 14.50 -11.72 11.48
C THR A 209 13.58 -10.71 12.14
N THR A 210 12.54 -11.20 12.82
CA THR A 210 11.68 -10.44 13.73
C THR A 210 11.74 -11.09 15.11
N SER A 211 11.28 -10.39 16.16
CA SER A 211 11.27 -10.93 17.52
C SER A 211 10.47 -12.24 17.66
N TRP A 212 9.40 -12.39 16.87
CA TRP A 212 8.55 -13.59 16.84
C TRP A 212 9.02 -14.67 15.86
N SER A 213 10.10 -14.46 15.09
CA SER A 213 10.54 -15.43 14.08
C SER A 213 11.56 -16.45 14.60
N ASN A 214 11.92 -16.41 15.90
CA ASN A 214 12.89 -17.32 16.53
C ASN A 214 14.22 -17.42 15.74
N GLY A 215 14.71 -16.31 15.20
CA GLY A 215 15.94 -16.24 14.42
C GLY A 215 15.83 -16.77 12.98
N LEU A 216 14.65 -17.17 12.53
CA LEU A 216 14.37 -17.52 11.13
C LEU A 216 13.97 -16.27 10.33
N GLY A 217 14.10 -16.35 9.00
CA GLY A 217 13.57 -15.31 8.11
C GLY A 217 12.05 -15.30 8.10
N ASP A 218 11.43 -14.21 8.57
CA ASP A 218 9.99 -13.99 8.48
C ASP A 218 9.60 -13.66 7.02
N LYS A 219 8.68 -14.44 6.46
CA LYS A 219 8.28 -14.33 5.05
C LYS A 219 7.58 -13.01 4.75
N PHE A 220 6.78 -12.49 5.67
CA PHE A 220 6.03 -11.24 5.49
C PHE A 220 6.94 -10.03 5.60
N ALA A 221 7.77 -9.97 6.64
CA ALA A 221 8.79 -8.94 6.81
C ALA A 221 9.73 -8.92 5.61
N THR A 222 10.16 -10.10 5.14
CA THR A 222 11.03 -10.20 3.96
C THR A 222 10.37 -9.67 2.69
N ALA A 223 9.12 -10.08 2.42
CA ALA A 223 8.39 -9.62 1.25
C ALA A 223 8.15 -8.10 1.26
N GLN A 224 7.93 -7.51 2.44
CA GLN A 224 7.67 -6.08 2.59
C GLN A 224 8.97 -5.25 2.54
N ALA A 225 10.06 -5.76 3.12
CA ALA A 225 11.32 -5.02 3.26
C ALA A 225 12.28 -5.13 2.08
N TYR A 226 12.05 -6.07 1.15
CA TYR A 226 12.99 -6.26 0.04
C TYR A 226 13.13 -5.03 -0.87
N ALA A 227 12.03 -4.36 -1.24
CA ALA A 227 12.10 -3.17 -2.08
C ALA A 227 12.94 -2.03 -1.43
N PRO A 228 12.67 -1.58 -0.19
CA PRO A 228 13.45 -0.52 0.43
C PRO A 228 14.86 -0.96 0.81
N LEU A 229 15.11 -2.26 1.06
CA LEU A 229 16.45 -2.83 1.23
C LEU A 229 17.36 -2.51 0.02
N VAL A 230 16.83 -2.61 -1.20
CA VAL A 230 17.55 -2.29 -2.45
C VAL A 230 17.34 -0.84 -2.90
N GLY A 231 16.86 0.04 -2.02
CA GLY A 231 16.68 1.47 -2.29
C GLY A 231 15.50 1.78 -3.23
N LYS A 232 14.52 0.87 -3.32
CA LYS A 232 13.30 1.01 -4.12
C LYS A 232 12.05 1.20 -3.25
N SER A 233 11.00 1.72 -3.86
CA SER A 233 9.61 1.71 -3.38
C SER A 233 8.79 0.79 -4.28
N TYR A 234 7.52 0.58 -3.97
CA TYR A 234 6.64 -0.14 -4.89
C TYR A 234 6.44 0.62 -6.20
N LEU A 235 6.51 1.95 -6.20
CA LEU A 235 6.34 2.76 -7.41
C LEU A 235 7.44 2.45 -8.43
N ASP A 236 8.66 2.13 -7.98
CA ASP A 236 9.79 1.74 -8.84
C ASP A 236 9.68 0.31 -9.40
N LEU A 237 8.66 -0.46 -9.00
CA LEU A 237 8.41 -1.81 -9.49
C LEU A 237 7.41 -1.84 -10.66
N LEU A 238 6.71 -0.74 -10.91
CA LEU A 238 5.79 -0.64 -12.03
C LEU A 238 6.58 -0.49 -13.35
N PRO A 239 6.10 -1.09 -14.45
CA PRO A 239 6.68 -0.93 -15.78
C PRO A 239 6.42 0.45 -16.38
#